data_AF-A0A535BXN7-F1
#
_entry.id   AF-A0A535BXN7-F1
#
_cell.length_a   1.000
_cell.length_b   1.000
_cell.length_c   1.000
_cell.angle_alpha   90.00
_cell.angle_beta   90.00
_cell.angle_gamma   90.00
#
_symmetry.space_group_name_H-M   'P 1'
#
loop_
_entity.id
_entity.type
_entity.pdbx_description
1 polymer ?
#
loop_
_entity_poly.entity_id
_entity_poly.type
_entity_poly.pdbx_seq_one_letter_code
_entity_poly.pdbx_strand_id
1 'polypeptide(L)'
;MQEFEEQWQRWSQDMINGLQKWLQTHPQASVQEIELILDERLNRLRTQIMRDVALAIAKVKGFEMASKEQPRCHNCGIILTSLEKYQWRSQSTGGEEMDVEITYGKGTCPGRGAKLLP
;
A
#
# COMPACT_ATOMS: atom_id res chain seq x y z
N MET A 1 -9.54 9.43 2.95
CA MET A 1 -10.31 8.18 2.94
C MET A 1 -11.19 8.07 1.71
N GLN A 2 -12.01 9.08 1.39
CA GLN A 2 -12.86 9.06 0.17
C GLN A 2 -12.09 8.81 -1.14
N GLU A 3 -10.89 9.38 -1.29
CA GLU A 3 -10.05 9.15 -2.49
C GLU A 3 -9.62 7.67 -2.66
N PHE A 4 -9.31 6.97 -1.56
CA PHE A 4 -9.01 5.53 -1.60
C PHE A 4 -10.25 4.71 -1.90
N GLU A 5 -11.41 5.12 -1.39
CA GLU A 5 -12.67 4.41 -1.59
C GLU A 5 -13.05 4.36 -3.07
N GLU A 6 -13.03 5.50 -3.78
CA GLU A 6 -13.32 5.54 -5.22
C GLU A 6 -12.34 4.70 -6.04
N GLN A 7 -11.05 4.75 -5.69
CA GLN A 7 -10.01 3.99 -6.36
C GLN A 7 -10.17 2.48 -6.14
N TRP A 8 -10.47 2.05 -4.91
CA TRP A 8 -10.68 0.64 -4.59
C TRP A 8 -11.93 0.08 -5.24
N GLN A 9 -13.01 0.87 -5.32
CA GLN A 9 -14.21 0.51 -6.08
C GLN A 9 -13.87 0.30 -7.55
N ARG A 10 -13.09 1.19 -8.15
CA ARG A 10 -12.65 1.06 -9.54
C ARG A 10 -11.84 -0.21 -9.76
N TRP A 11 -10.83 -0.50 -8.94
CA TRP A 11 -10.04 -1.71 -9.08
C TRP A 11 -10.86 -3.00 -8.87
N SER A 12 -11.80 -2.97 -7.93
CA SER A 12 -12.72 -4.09 -7.70
C SER A 12 -13.61 -4.34 -8.92
N GLN A 13 -14.15 -3.28 -9.51
CA GLN A 13 -14.96 -3.37 -10.72
C GLN A 13 -14.14 -3.86 -11.93
N ASP A 14 -12.92 -3.35 -12.10
CA ASP A 14 -12.01 -3.78 -13.16
C ASP A 14 -11.64 -5.26 -13.02
N MET A 15 -11.41 -5.74 -11.78
CA MET A 15 -11.17 -7.14 -11.48
C MET A 15 -12.36 -8.03 -11.91
N ILE A 16 -13.58 -7.68 -11.48
CA ILE A 16 -14.80 -8.42 -11.80
C ILE A 16 -15.07 -8.42 -13.31
N ASN A 17 -14.98 -7.26 -13.96
CA ASN A 17 -15.15 -7.12 -15.40
C ASN A 17 -14.14 -8.00 -16.17
N GLY A 18 -12.90 -8.05 -15.68
CA GLY A 18 -11.86 -8.90 -16.25
C GLY A 18 -12.16 -10.39 -16.13
N LEU A 19 -12.71 -10.84 -14.99
CA LEU A 19 -13.14 -12.23 -14.82
C LEU A 19 -14.33 -12.57 -15.73
N GLN A 20 -15.33 -11.70 -15.82
CA GLN A 20 -16.49 -11.90 -16.70
C GLN A 20 -16.08 -12.03 -18.17
N LYS A 21 -15.18 -11.16 -18.65
CA LYS A 21 -14.63 -11.25 -20.01
C LYS A 21 -13.87 -12.55 -20.23
N TRP A 22 -13.13 -13.02 -19.23
CA TRP A 22 -12.40 -14.27 -19.33
C TRP A 22 -13.35 -15.47 -19.41
N LEU A 23 -14.42 -15.49 -18.62
CA LEU A 23 -15.44 -16.55 -18.68
C LEU A 23 -16.15 -16.60 -20.04
N GLN A 24 -16.37 -15.46 -20.69
CA GLN A 24 -16.93 -15.40 -22.04
C GLN A 24 -16.03 -16.06 -23.09
N THR A 25 -14.71 -15.98 -22.91
CA THR A 25 -13.74 -16.62 -23.81
C THR A 25 -13.40 -18.06 -23.40
N HIS A 26 -13.78 -18.47 -22.18
CA HIS A 26 -13.52 -19.81 -21.63
C HIS A 26 -14.81 -20.45 -21.08
N PRO A 27 -15.84 -20.68 -21.92
CA PRO A 27 -17.13 -21.20 -21.45
C PRO A 27 -17.08 -22.65 -20.94
N GLN A 28 -16.00 -23.38 -21.22
CA GLN A 28 -15.79 -24.77 -20.78
C GLN A 28 -14.77 -24.87 -19.63
N ALA A 29 -14.33 -23.74 -19.07
CA ALA A 29 -13.39 -23.76 -17.94
C ALA A 29 -13.99 -24.50 -16.75
N SER A 30 -13.18 -25.35 -16.14
CA SER A 30 -13.50 -26.01 -14.89
C SER A 30 -13.54 -25.01 -13.74
N VAL A 31 -14.22 -25.38 -12.65
CA VAL A 31 -14.25 -24.56 -11.43
C VAL A 31 -12.84 -24.30 -10.89
N GLN A 32 -11.92 -25.27 -11.01
CA GLN A 32 -10.53 -25.14 -10.57
C GLN A 32 -9.76 -24.10 -11.39
N GLU A 33 -9.95 -24.05 -12.71
CA GLU A 33 -9.34 -23.01 -13.56
C GLU A 33 -9.92 -21.62 -13.25
N ILE A 34 -11.23 -21.55 -12.99
CA ILE A 34 -11.90 -20.30 -12.60
C ILE A 34 -11.35 -19.80 -11.26
N GLU A 35 -11.19 -20.69 -10.28
CA GLU A 35 -10.63 -20.37 -8.97
C GLU A 35 -9.20 -19.83 -9.08
N LEU A 36 -8.35 -20.48 -9.89
CA LEU A 36 -6.96 -20.03 -10.09
C LEU A 36 -6.87 -18.62 -10.70
N ILE A 37 -7.71 -18.33 -11.71
CA ILE A 37 -7.75 -17.01 -12.34
C ILE A 37 -8.37 -15.95 -11.41
N LEU A 38 -9.36 -16.33 -10.62
CA LEU A 38 -9.94 -15.47 -9.60
C LEU A 38 -8.90 -15.11 -8.53
N ASP A 39 -8.16 -16.11 -8.04
CA ASP A 39 -7.12 -15.93 -7.02
C ASP A 39 -6.00 -15.00 -7.51
N GLU A 40 -5.50 -15.20 -8.73
CA GLU A 40 -4.49 -14.30 -9.31
C GLU A 40 -4.96 -12.84 -9.27
N ARG A 41 -6.21 -12.60 -9.65
CA ARG A 41 -6.77 -11.25 -9.70
C ARG A 41 -7.05 -10.67 -8.31
N LEU A 42 -7.53 -11.49 -7.37
CA LEU A 42 -7.73 -11.09 -5.98
C LEU A 42 -6.41 -10.74 -5.31
N ASN A 43 -5.33 -11.44 -5.63
CA ASN A 43 -4.00 -11.17 -5.12
C ASN A 43 -3.49 -9.79 -5.61
N ARG A 44 -3.75 -9.43 -6.88
CA ARG A 44 -3.47 -8.09 -7.41
C ARG A 44 -4.23 -7.00 -6.69
N LEU A 45 -5.53 -7.19 -6.52
CA LEU A 45 -6.38 -6.23 -5.84
C LEU A 45 -5.92 -6.06 -4.38
N ARG A 46 -5.65 -7.16 -3.68
CA ARG A 46 -5.10 -7.16 -2.31
C ARG A 46 -3.81 -6.37 -2.25
N THR A 47 -2.92 -6.58 -3.20
CA THR A 47 -1.64 -5.88 -3.28
C THR A 47 -1.82 -4.37 -3.39
N GLN A 48 -2.71 -3.92 -4.27
CA GLN A 48 -2.99 -2.50 -4.47
C GLN A 48 -3.60 -1.84 -3.22
N ILE A 49 -4.61 -2.48 -2.61
CA ILE A 49 -5.24 -2.00 -1.38
C ILE A 49 -4.24 -1.91 -0.24
N MET A 50 -3.41 -2.95 -0.05
CA MET A 50 -2.43 -2.99 1.03
C MET A 50 -1.36 -1.92 0.88
N ARG A 51 -0.97 -1.57 -0.34
CA ARG A 51 -0.08 -0.42 -0.61
C ARG A 51 -0.71 0.88 -0.10
N ASP A 52 -1.97 1.13 -0.42
CA ASP A 52 -2.66 2.36 0.00
C ASP A 52 -2.85 2.41 1.52
N VAL A 53 -3.19 1.28 2.15
CA VAL A 53 -3.28 1.15 3.61
C VAL A 53 -1.91 1.46 4.25
N ALA A 54 -0.82 0.92 3.71
CA ALA A 54 0.53 1.20 4.20
C ALA A 54 0.88 2.70 4.09
N LEU A 55 0.55 3.33 2.96
CA LEU A 55 0.74 4.78 2.76
C LEU A 55 -0.11 5.61 3.74
N ALA A 56 -1.37 5.21 3.97
CA ALA A 56 -2.26 5.88 4.91
C ALA A 56 -1.76 5.77 6.36
N ILE A 57 -1.32 4.57 6.77
CA ILE A 57 -0.68 4.35 8.08
C ILE A 57 0.57 5.22 8.20
N ALA A 58 1.39 5.28 7.16
CA ALA A 58 2.60 6.09 7.18
C ALA A 58 2.29 7.58 7.40
N LYS A 59 1.28 8.11 6.70
CA LYS A 59 0.83 9.50 6.86
C LYS A 59 0.34 9.78 8.29
N VAL A 60 -0.47 8.89 8.87
CA VAL A 60 -0.98 9.03 10.26
C VAL A 60 0.15 9.01 11.28
N LYS A 61 1.20 8.21 11.05
CA LYS A 61 2.39 8.17 11.90
C LYS A 61 3.32 9.39 11.72
N GLY A 62 2.94 10.35 10.89
CA GLY A 62 3.70 11.59 10.67
C GLY A 62 4.86 11.43 9.69
N PHE A 63 4.83 10.42 8.84
CA PHE A 63 5.78 10.26 7.74
C PHE A 63 5.24 11.02 6.53
N GLU A 64 5.80 12.19 6.25
CA GLU A 64 5.58 12.89 4.98
C GLU A 64 6.54 12.38 3.92
N MET A 65 6.02 12.12 2.72
CA MET A 65 6.86 11.99 1.52
C MET A 65 7.67 13.27 1.40
N ALA A 66 9.00 13.15 1.42
CA ALA A 66 9.89 14.28 1.28
C ALA A 66 9.61 15.06 -0.03
N SER A 67 8.78 16.09 0.05
CA SER A 67 9.04 17.33 -0.66
C SER A 67 10.42 17.82 -0.20
N LYS A 68 11.11 18.64 -0.98
CA LYS A 68 12.50 19.08 -0.74
C LYS A 68 12.77 19.78 0.62
N GLU A 69 11.77 19.89 1.48
CA GLU A 69 11.84 20.45 2.83
C GLU A 69 12.03 19.33 3.87
N GLN A 70 12.94 19.54 4.80
CA GLN A 70 13.24 18.56 5.85
C GLN A 70 11.97 18.26 6.68
N PRO A 71 11.55 17.00 6.82
CA PRO A 71 10.32 16.65 7.51
C PRO A 71 10.38 17.06 8.98
N ARG A 72 9.24 17.51 9.51
CA ARG A 72 9.09 17.95 10.90
C ARG A 72 8.26 16.95 11.69
N CYS A 73 8.62 16.74 12.96
CA CYS A 73 7.79 15.94 13.85
C CYS A 73 6.45 16.62 14.10
N HIS A 74 5.33 15.95 13.78
CA HIS A 74 3.98 16.51 13.98
C HIS A 74 3.65 16.86 15.45
N ASN A 75 4.33 16.23 16.41
CA ASN A 75 4.06 16.41 17.84
C ASN A 75 4.91 17.51 18.50
N CYS A 76 6.07 17.87 17.94
CA CYS A 76 6.96 18.89 18.55
C CYS A 76 7.52 19.92 17.56
N GLY A 77 7.25 19.79 16.26
CA GLY A 77 7.67 20.72 15.21
C GLY A 77 9.17 20.69 14.85
N ILE A 78 9.96 19.85 15.52
CA ILE A 78 11.41 19.74 15.32
C ILE A 78 11.72 19.08 13.97
N ILE A 79 12.73 19.63 13.30
CA ILE A 79 13.29 19.14 12.04
C ILE A 79 13.99 17.81 12.28
N LEU A 80 13.63 16.79 11.50
CA LEU A 80 14.25 15.47 11.56
C LEU A 80 15.59 15.49 10.80
N THR A 81 16.64 15.00 11.45
CA THR A 81 18.03 15.16 10.99
C THR A 81 18.48 14.16 9.93
N SER A 82 17.76 13.05 9.73
CA SER A 82 18.11 12.07 8.69
C SER A 82 16.87 11.51 8.01
N LEU A 83 16.80 11.67 6.69
CA LEU A 83 15.84 10.97 5.83
C LEU A 83 16.40 9.56 5.56
N GLU A 84 15.73 8.51 6.04
CA GLU A 84 16.03 7.14 5.68
C GLU A 84 14.94 6.65 4.70
N LYS A 85 15.36 5.98 3.63
CA LYS A 85 14.44 5.29 2.73
C LYS A 85 14.13 3.92 3.30
N TYR A 86 12.85 3.59 3.41
CA TYR A 86 12.37 2.28 3.79
C TYR A 86 11.70 1.64 2.59
N GLN A 87 12.41 0.66 2.04
CA GLN A 87 11.84 -0.26 1.08
C GLN A 87 11.39 -1.48 1.86
N TRP A 88 10.09 -1.73 1.90
CA TRP A 88 9.58 -2.99 2.40
C TRP A 88 9.05 -3.80 1.22
N ARG A 89 9.68 -4.96 1.01
CA ARG A 89 9.12 -6.04 0.22
C ARG A 89 8.30 -6.93 1.13
N SER A 90 7.00 -6.95 0.92
CA SER A 90 6.12 -7.91 1.56
C SER A 90 5.48 -8.77 0.48
N GLN A 91 5.59 -10.08 0.62
CA GLN A 91 4.71 -10.98 -0.13
C GLN A 91 3.32 -10.84 0.49
N SER A 92 2.34 -10.45 -0.32
CA SER A 92 0.95 -10.61 0.11
C SER A 92 0.72 -12.11 0.36
N THR A 93 -0.26 -12.48 1.19
CA THR A 93 -0.61 -13.90 1.45
C THR A 93 -0.96 -14.68 0.17
N GLY A 94 -1.11 -14.00 -0.96
CA GLY A 94 -1.34 -14.55 -2.29
C GLY A 94 -0.09 -14.73 -3.17
N GLY A 95 1.11 -14.52 -2.63
CA GLY A 95 2.37 -14.74 -3.36
C GLY A 95 2.79 -13.61 -4.31
N GLU A 96 1.96 -12.60 -4.55
CA GLU A 96 2.40 -11.40 -5.28
C GLU A 96 3.26 -10.50 -4.40
N GLU A 97 4.42 -10.11 -4.95
CA GLU A 97 5.37 -9.21 -4.32
C GLU A 97 4.84 -7.77 -4.37
N MET A 98 4.83 -7.12 -3.21
CA MET A 98 4.60 -5.70 -3.10
C MET A 98 5.92 -4.99 -2.84
N ASP A 99 6.38 -4.22 -3.82
CA ASP A 99 7.36 -3.16 -3.56
C ASP A 99 6.61 -1.92 -3.08
N VAL A 100 6.90 -1.50 -1.85
CA VAL A 100 6.49 -0.21 -1.31
C VAL A 100 7.76 0.51 -0.84
N GLU A 101 8.08 1.62 -1.52
CA GLU A 101 9.12 2.55 -1.07
C GLU A 101 8.45 3.70 -0.32
N ILE A 102 8.79 3.84 0.95
CA ILE A 102 8.40 4.96 1.80
C ILE A 102 9.67 5.64 2.28
N THR A 103 9.76 6.96 2.14
CA THR A 103 10.86 7.73 2.77
C THR A 103 10.36 8.24 4.11
N TYR A 104 11.09 7.98 5.20
CA TYR A 104 10.76 8.51 6.52
C TYR A 104 11.90 9.34 7.10
N GLY A 105 11.55 10.35 7.89
CA GLY A 105 12.52 11.04 8.73
C GLY A 105 12.73 10.26 10.03
N LYS A 106 13.99 10.04 10.41
CA LYS A 106 14.38 9.52 11.72
C LYS A 106 14.85 10.67 12.59
N GLY A 107 14.38 10.68 13.83
CA GLY A 107 14.80 11.64 14.84
C GLY A 107 14.33 11.21 16.22
N THR A 108 15.04 11.66 17.24
CA THR A 108 14.61 11.54 18.63
C THR A 108 13.87 12.82 18.99
N CYS A 109 12.60 12.73 19.37
CA CYS A 109 11.88 13.89 19.88
C CYS A 109 12.41 14.24 21.28
N PRO A 110 13.08 15.40 21.49
CA PRO A 110 13.65 15.76 22.79
C PRO A 110 12.58 15.97 23.87
N GLY A 111 11.32 16.21 23.49
CA GLY A 111 10.22 16.34 24.44
C GLY A 111 9.70 15.01 25.01
N ARG A 112 10.03 13.85 24.42
CA ARG A 112 9.54 12.54 24.88
C ARG A 112 10.56 11.41 24.89
N GLY A 113 11.75 11.59 24.31
CA GLY A 113 12.75 10.51 24.14
C GLY A 113 12.30 9.36 23.23
N ALA A 114 11.11 9.45 22.63
CA ALA A 114 10.58 8.44 21.73
C ALA A 114 11.36 8.44 20.41
N LYS A 115 11.83 7.26 19.99
CA LYS A 115 12.33 7.07 18.64
C LYS A 115 11.14 7.18 17.68
N LEU A 116 11.26 8.07 16.69
CA LEU A 116 10.38 8.04 15.53
C LEU A 116 10.82 6.84 14.68
N LEU A 117 10.10 5.73 14.81
CA LEU A 117 10.31 4.48 14.09
C LEU A 117 9.03 4.14 13.31
N PRO A 118 9.13 3.40 12.19
CA PRO A 118 7.99 3.00 11.35
C PRO A 118 6.83 2.35 12.11
#